data_AF-A0A9Q8PHW4-F1
#
_entry.id   AF-A0A9Q8PHW4-F1
#
_cell.length_a   1.000
_cell.length_b   1.000
_cell.length_c   1.000
_cell.angle_alpha   90.00
_cell.angle_beta   90.00
_cell.angle_gamma   90.00
#
_symmetry.space_group_name_H-M   'P 1'
#
loop_
_entity.id
_entity.type
_entity.pdbx_description
1 polymer ?
#
loop_
_entity_poly.entity_id
_entity_poly.type
_entity_poly.pdbx_seq_one_letter_code
_entity_poly.pdbx_strand_id
1 'polypeptide(L)' 'MTTNSSALYLSNSTCYFGAGQLAFPAFIPCGNAATNGHHACCYSNDFCLSSNTCWDNTTVVTYIAGCTDPLFRASTCP' A
#
# COMPACT_ATOMS: atom_id res chain seq x y z
N MET A 1 -20.28 -15.12 14.79
CA MET A 1 -19.93 -13.84 14.15
C MET A 1 -19.25 -14.16 12.84
N THR A 2 -19.96 -14.03 11.73
CA THR A 2 -19.44 -14.28 10.38
C THR A 2 -18.37 -13.24 10.07
N THR A 3 -17.09 -13.60 10.21
CA THR A 3 -15.96 -12.78 9.77
C THR A 3 -16.03 -12.70 8.26
N ASN A 4 -16.58 -11.60 7.75
CA ASN A 4 -16.68 -11.32 6.33
C ASN A 4 -15.26 -11.09 5.80
N SER A 5 -14.67 -12.13 5.21
CA SER A 5 -13.28 -12.24 4.76
C SER A 5 -12.87 -11.25 3.66
N SER A 6 -13.77 -10.34 3.28
CA SER A 6 -13.55 -9.28 2.28
C SER A 6 -12.67 -8.15 2.80
N ALA A 7 -12.49 -8.03 4.12
CA ALA A 7 -11.71 -6.95 4.72
C ALA A 7 -10.21 -7.01 4.42
N LEU A 8 -9.68 -8.17 4.03
CA LEU A 8 -8.27 -8.34 3.66
C LEU A 8 -7.92 -7.65 2.33
N TYR A 9 -8.89 -7.53 1.43
CA TYR A 9 -8.75 -6.92 0.11
C TYR A 9 -9.28 -5.48 0.05
N LEU A 10 -9.76 -4.95 1.16
CA LEU A 10 -10.15 -3.55 1.26
C LEU A 10 -8.89 -2.71 1.39
N SER A 11 -8.68 -1.78 0.46
CA SER A 11 -7.68 -0.73 0.60
C SER A 11 -8.11 0.26 1.68
N ASN A 12 -7.89 -0.12 2.94
CA ASN A 12 -8.33 0.62 4.12
C ASN A 12 -7.12 1.01 4.96
N SER A 13 -6.37 1.99 4.48
CA SER A 13 -5.37 2.69 5.27
C SER A 13 -4.93 3.96 4.55
N THR A 14 -4.36 4.89 5.31
CA THR A 14 -3.76 6.10 4.75
C THR A 14 -2.38 5.77 4.21
N CYS A 15 -2.13 6.16 2.97
CA CYS A 15 -0.82 6.04 2.36
C CYS A 15 0.06 7.24 2.72
N TYR A 16 1.33 6.97 2.98
CA TYR A 16 2.35 7.95 3.27
C TYR A 16 3.50 7.77 2.29
N PHE A 17 4.08 8.86 1.79
CA PHE A 17 5.29 8.83 0.97
C PHE A 17 6.57 9.13 1.79
N GLY A 18 6.39 9.47 3.06
CA GLY A 18 7.44 9.73 4.04
C GLY A 18 6.85 9.89 5.43
N ALA A 19 7.70 9.99 6.46
CA ALA A 19 7.25 10.13 7.84
C ALA A 19 6.34 11.36 8.03
N GLY A 20 5.08 11.12 8.39
CA GLY A 20 4.06 12.17 8.54
C GLY A 20 3.61 12.82 7.22
N GLN A 21 4.08 12.37 6.07
CA GLN A 21 3.75 12.95 4.77
C GLN A 21 2.73 12.08 4.03
N LEU A 22 1.49 12.59 3.94
CA LEU A 22 0.40 11.92 3.24
C LEU A 22 0.70 11.78 1.75
N ALA A 23 0.59 10.56 1.25
CA ALA A 23 0.65 10.29 -0.18
C ALA A 23 -0.55 10.95 -0.89
N PHE A 24 -0.36 11.23 -2.17
CA PHE A 24 -1.43 11.74 -3.02
C PHE A 24 -2.62 10.75 -2.98
N PRO A 25 -3.89 11.21 -3.02
CA PRO A 25 -5.07 10.34 -2.90
C PRO A 25 -5.19 9.27 -4.01
N ALA A 26 -4.41 9.40 -5.09
CA ALA A 26 -4.30 8.38 -6.12
C ALA A 26 -3.42 7.18 -5.70
N PHE A 27 -2.68 7.27 -4.59
CA PHE A 27 -1.96 6.14 -4.00
C PHE A 27 -2.89 5.37 -3.07
N ILE A 28 -3.10 4.12 -3.44
CA ILE A 28 -3.99 3.20 -2.77
C ILE A 28 -3.14 2.11 -2.13
N PRO A 29 -3.39 1.75 -0.86
CA PRO A 29 -2.64 0.68 -0.24
C PRO A 29 -2.98 -0.65 -0.92
N CYS A 30 -1.93 -1.44 -1.17
CA CYS A 30 -2.01 -2.70 -1.89
C CYS A 30 -2.72 -3.83 -1.05
N GLY A 31 -3.27 -3.47 0.11
CA GLY A 31 -4.02 -4.33 1.03
C GLY A 31 -4.59 -3.53 2.21
N ASN A 32 -5.10 -4.24 3.22
CA ASN A 32 -5.60 -3.62 4.45
C ASN A 32 -4.54 -3.63 5.55
N ALA A 33 -3.98 -2.46 5.85
CA ALA A 33 -2.93 -2.38 6.86
C ALA A 33 -3.43 -2.62 8.29
N ALA A 34 -4.72 -2.40 8.55
CA ALA A 34 -5.31 -2.65 9.87
C ALA A 34 -5.47 -4.14 10.18
N THR A 35 -5.50 -5.01 9.16
CA THR A 35 -5.69 -6.46 9.34
C THR A 35 -4.47 -7.30 8.97
N ASN A 36 -3.65 -6.83 8.02
CA ASN A 36 -2.53 -7.61 7.47
C ASN A 36 -1.16 -6.92 7.57
N GLY A 37 -1.07 -5.82 8.35
CA GLY A 37 0.19 -5.11 8.62
C GLY A 37 0.57 -4.08 7.55
N HIS A 38 1.71 -3.41 7.70
CA HIS A 38 2.06 -2.31 6.80
C HIS A 38 2.36 -2.81 5.37
N HIS A 39 1.67 -2.21 4.41
CA HIS A 39 1.78 -2.52 2.99
C HIS A 39 2.34 -1.34 2.22
N ALA A 40 2.92 -1.64 1.06
CA ALA A 40 3.25 -0.61 0.09
C ALA A 40 1.98 0.08 -0.44
N CYS A 41 2.17 1.29 -0.96
CA CYS A 41 1.15 2.09 -1.58
C CYS A 41 1.40 2.19 -3.09
N CYS A 42 0.49 1.58 -3.83
CA CYS A 42 0.48 1.49 -5.27
C CYS A 42 -0.32 2.67 -5.85
N TYR A 43 0.05 3.21 -7.01
CA TYR A 43 -0.87 4.10 -7.71
C TYR A 43 -2.14 3.32 -8.11
N SER A 44 -3.30 3.99 -8.12
CA SER A 44 -4.63 3.40 -8.36
C SER A 44 -4.73 2.55 -9.64
N ASN A 45 -3.84 2.79 -10.60
CA ASN A 45 -3.83 2.11 -11.91
C ASN A 45 -2.73 1.03 -12.02
N ASP A 46 -1.98 0.78 -10.96
CA ASP A 46 -0.83 -0.11 -10.93
C ASP A 46 -1.12 -1.39 -10.16
N PHE A 47 -0.29 -2.41 -10.39
CA PHE A 47 -0.51 -3.73 -9.83
C PHE A 47 0.27 -3.95 -8.54
N CYS A 48 -0.42 -4.48 -7.55
CA CYS A 48 0.15 -4.91 -6.29
C CYS A 48 0.90 -6.25 -6.46
N LEU A 49 2.21 -6.27 -6.24
CA LEU A 49 2.98 -7.51 -6.18
C LEU A 49 3.06 -8.03 -4.74
N SER A 50 3.17 -9.35 -4.61
CA SER A 50 3.32 -10.03 -3.31
C SER A 50 4.58 -9.63 -2.54
N SER A 51 5.56 -9.02 -3.22
CA SER A 51 6.79 -8.50 -2.64
C SER A 51 6.63 -7.15 -1.93
N ASN A 52 5.40 -6.66 -1.69
CA ASN A 52 5.13 -5.27 -1.27
C ASN A 52 5.75 -4.24 -2.22
N THR A 53 5.63 -4.50 -3.52
CA THR A 53 6.08 -3.58 -4.57
C THR A 53 4.94 -3.32 -5.54
N CYS A 54 5.01 -2.18 -6.22
CA CYS A 54 4.04 -1.74 -7.19
C CYS A 54 4.61 -2.00 -8.58
N TRP A 55 3.81 -2.58 -9.46
CA TRP A 55 4.16 -2.82 -10.85
C TRP A 55 3.37 -1.86 -11.73
N ASP A 56 4.07 -0.92 -12.36
CA ASP A 56 3.48 -0.10 -13.40
C ASP A 56 3.57 -0.85 -14.73
N ASN A 57 2.41 -1.23 -15.26
CA ASN A 57 2.31 -1.91 -16.55
C ASN A 57 2.60 -0.97 -17.74
N THR A 58 2.54 0.35 -17.52
CA THR A 58 2.76 1.38 -18.54
C THR A 58 4.23 1.59 -18.82
N THR A 59 5.04 1.78 -17.78
CA THR A 59 6.50 1.94 -17.91
C THR A 59 7.27 0.63 -17.73
N VAL A 60 6.59 -0.45 -17.36
CA VAL A 60 7.17 -1.79 -17.13
C VAL A 60 8.25 -1.76 -16.04
N VAL A 61 7.99 -0.99 -14.98
CA VAL A 61 8.91 -0.85 -13.84
C VAL A 61 8.25 -1.34 -12.55
N THR A 62 9.09 -1.89 -11.68
CA THR A 62 8.72 -2.16 -10.29
C THR A 62 9.20 -1.00 -9.43
N TYR A 63 8.30 -0.43 -8.63
CA TYR A 63 8.62 0.69 -7.75
C TYR A 63 7.96 0.53 -6.39
N ILE A 64 8.41 1.33 -5.42
CA ILE A 64 7.75 1.50 -4.12
C ILE A 64 7.64 3.01 -3.91
N ALA A 65 6.43 3.56 -4.00
CA ALA A 65 6.21 5.01 -3.86
C ALA A 65 5.87 5.43 -2.44
N GLY A 66 5.42 4.49 -1.61
CA GLY A 66 5.00 4.81 -0.26
C GLY A 66 4.55 3.59 0.50
N CYS A 67 4.12 3.83 1.73
CA CYS A 67 3.81 2.82 2.73
C CYS A 67 2.61 3.27 3.56
N THR A 68 1.88 2.32 4.13
CA THR A 68 0.79 2.63 5.06
C THR A 68 1.26 2.92 6.49
N ASP A 69 2.58 2.97 6.72
CA ASP A 69 3.14 3.36 8.01
C ASP A 69 3.27 4.89 8.10
N PRO A 70 2.56 5.56 9.02
CA PRO A 70 2.71 7.00 9.23
C PRO A 70 4.13 7.40 9.66
N LEU A 71 4.90 6.49 10.26
CA LEU A 71 6.26 6.76 10.71
C LEU A 71 7.32 6.35 9.68
N PHE A 72 6.93 5.62 8.63
CA PHE A 72 7.84 5.13 7.60
C PHE A 72 9.02 4.30 8.16
N ARG A 73 8.77 3.59 9.25
CA ARG A 73 9.75 2.77 9.99
C ARG A 73 9.61 1.28 9.72
N ALA A 74 8.49 0.85 9.15
CA ALA A 74 8.31 -0.54 8.79
C ALA A 74 9.36 -0.95 7.74
N SER A 75 9.93 -2.14 7.88
CA SER A 75 10.91 -2.69 6.94
C SER A 75 10.33 -2.99 5.54
N THR A 76 9.01 -2.90 5.40
CA THR A 76 8.29 -2.97 4.11
C THR A 76 8.13 -1.60 3.45
N CYS A 77 8.41 -0.51 4.16
CA CYS A 77 8.52 0.82 3.59
C CYS A 77 9.93 1.00 2.97
N PRO A 78 10.07 1.81 1.90
CA PRO A 78 11.34 2.04 1.22
C PRO A 78 12.36 2.85 2.06
#